data_AF-A0A961H0E1-F1
#
_entry.id   AF-A0A961H0E1-F1
#
_cell.length_a   1.000
_cell.length_b   1.000
_cell.length_c   1.000
_cell.angle_alpha   90.00
_cell.angle_beta   90.00
_cell.angle_gamma   90.00
#
_symmetry.space_group_name_H-M   'P 1'
#
loop_
_entity.id
_entity.type
_entity.pdbx_description
1 polymer ?
#
loop_
_entity_poly.entity_id
_entity_poly.type
_entity_poly.pdbx_seq_one_letter_code
_entity_poly.pdbx_strand_id
1 'polypeptide(L)'
;MAKHGQQQQETSANEKQSSCGGRQAVVELCEITSCGLVFWSRQRFEIGAEVQMRIKRSALPPEMLAMAGAKSKWVMLRGLVVACPPRRRTDGSHGFEVSLLVDQSSGSRLQSPKVHSKMKWFTPRWRGLRRFGLN
;
A
#
# COMPACT_ATOMS: atom_id res chain seq x y z
N MET A 1 -38.45 3.53 18.43
CA MET A 1 -38.04 4.27 17.20
C MET A 1 -36.54 4.52 17.27
N ALA A 2 -35.71 3.65 16.69
CA ALA A 2 -34.26 3.80 16.68
C ALA A 2 -33.84 4.65 15.48
N LYS A 3 -33.40 5.89 15.73
CA LYS A 3 -32.81 6.77 14.72
C LYS A 3 -31.39 6.28 14.41
N HIS A 4 -31.25 5.35 13.48
CA HIS A 4 -29.95 5.05 12.89
C HIS A 4 -29.61 6.18 11.91
N GLY A 5 -28.90 7.19 12.40
CA GLY A 5 -28.24 8.17 11.55
C GLY A 5 -27.13 7.48 10.77
N GLN A 6 -27.38 7.16 9.50
CA GLN A 6 -26.32 6.83 8.55
C GLN A 6 -25.48 8.08 8.35
N GLN A 7 -24.41 8.21 9.14
CA GLN A 7 -23.42 9.25 8.93
C GLN A 7 -22.72 8.93 7.60
N GLN A 8 -23.03 9.70 6.55
CA GLN A 8 -22.42 9.54 5.22
C GLN A 8 -20.90 9.58 5.37
N GLN A 9 -20.24 8.49 5.01
CA GLN A 9 -18.78 8.45 4.93
C GLN A 9 -18.34 9.39 3.81
N GLU A 10 -17.82 10.56 4.17
CA GLU A 10 -17.23 11.49 3.21
C GLU A 10 -16.10 10.79 2.44
N THR A 11 -16.31 10.55 1.15
CA THR A 11 -15.26 10.09 0.23
C THR A 11 -14.58 11.31 -0.39
N SER A 12 -13.31 11.14 -0.74
CA SER A 12 -12.49 12.23 -1.29
C SER A 12 -12.01 11.95 -2.71
N ALA A 13 -12.54 10.90 -3.32
CA ALA A 13 -12.31 10.56 -4.72
C ALA A 13 -13.09 11.55 -5.60
N ASN A 14 -12.38 12.36 -6.37
CA ASN A 14 -12.99 13.13 -7.43
C ASN A 14 -13.17 12.18 -8.62
N GLU A 15 -14.42 11.81 -8.93
CA GLU A 15 -14.75 10.86 -10.00
C GLU A 15 -14.12 11.27 -11.35
N LYS A 16 -13.88 12.56 -11.56
CA LYS A 16 -13.33 13.13 -12.80
C LYS A 16 -11.81 12.94 -13.01
N GLN A 17 -11.05 12.43 -12.03
CA GLN A 17 -9.58 12.30 -12.12
C GLN A 17 -9.06 10.86 -12.05
N SER A 18 -9.92 9.85 -12.04
CA SER A 18 -9.51 8.43 -11.96
C SER A 18 -9.20 7.81 -13.33
N SER A 19 -8.26 8.39 -14.08
CA SER A 19 -7.82 7.87 -15.39
C SER A 19 -6.74 6.77 -15.31
N CYS A 20 -6.45 6.24 -14.12
CA CYS A 20 -5.51 5.12 -13.94
C CYS A 20 -6.15 4.08 -13.01
N GLY A 21 -6.26 2.83 -13.48
CA GLY A 21 -6.90 1.70 -12.81
C GLY A 21 -6.20 1.18 -11.54
N GLY A 22 -5.84 2.07 -10.63
CA GLY A 22 -5.47 1.72 -9.26
C GLY A 22 -6.73 1.34 -8.48
N ARG A 23 -6.72 0.17 -7.84
CA ARG A 23 -7.80 -0.28 -6.94
C ARG A 23 -7.82 0.62 -5.70
N GLN A 24 -8.51 1.76 -5.79
CA GLN A 24 -8.82 2.58 -4.63
C GLN A 24 -9.98 1.91 -3.87
N ALA A 25 -9.80 1.69 -2.58
CA ALA A 25 -10.82 1.14 -1.72
C ALA A 25 -10.92 1.99 -0.45
N VAL A 26 -12.15 2.30 -0.04
CA VAL A 26 -12.42 2.85 1.28
C VAL A 26 -12.46 1.68 2.24
N VAL A 27 -11.64 1.75 3.29
CA VAL A 27 -11.49 0.69 4.29
C VAL A 27 -11.83 1.25 5.66
N GLU A 28 -12.32 0.36 6.52
CA GLU A 28 -12.55 0.69 7.91
C GLU A 28 -11.23 0.64 8.67
N LEU A 29 -10.87 1.76 9.29
CA LEU A 29 -9.71 1.87 10.16
C LEU A 29 -10.03 1.18 11.49
N CYS A 30 -9.21 0.20 11.88
CA CYS A 30 -9.39 -0.56 13.11
C CYS A 30 -8.56 0.03 14.25
N GLU A 31 -7.28 0.34 13.99
CA GLU A 31 -6.36 0.86 14.99
C GLU A 31 -5.34 1.80 14.35
N ILE A 32 -4.89 2.79 15.13
CA ILE A 32 -3.80 3.68 14.75
C ILE A 32 -2.84 3.88 15.91
N THR A 33 -1.55 3.80 15.62
CA THR A 33 -0.45 4.01 16.57
C THR A 33 0.48 5.08 16.04
N SER A 34 1.52 5.43 16.79
CA SER A 34 2.51 6.44 16.37
C SER A 34 3.34 6.01 15.16
N CYS A 35 3.51 4.70 14.92
CA CYS A 35 4.36 4.17 13.86
C CYS A 35 3.61 3.39 12.77
N GLY A 36 2.33 3.11 12.96
CA GLY A 36 1.60 2.19 12.10
C GLY A 36 0.10 2.26 12.27
N LEU A 37 -0.60 1.52 11.44
CA LEU A 37 -2.06 1.41 11.50
C LEU A 37 -2.54 0.04 11.05
N VAL A 38 -3.72 -0.31 11.53
CA VAL A 38 -4.40 -1.56 11.21
C VAL A 38 -5.75 -1.22 10.62
N PHE A 39 -6.06 -1.80 9.47
CA PHE A 39 -7.38 -1.69 8.85
C PHE A 39 -7.85 -3.03 8.34
N TRP A 40 -9.14 -3.15 8.10
CA TRP A 40 -9.72 -4.35 7.51
C TRP A 40 -9.99 -4.16 6.02
N SER A 41 -9.70 -5.20 5.23
CA SER A 41 -9.98 -5.22 3.80
C SER A 41 -10.55 -6.55 3.32
N ARG A 42 -11.39 -6.50 2.28
CA ARG A 42 -11.79 -7.70 1.52
C ARG A 42 -10.67 -8.22 0.61
N GLN A 43 -9.67 -7.39 0.33
CA GLN A 43 -8.53 -7.74 -0.52
C GLN A 43 -7.34 -8.11 0.35
N ARG A 44 -6.65 -9.18 -0.05
CA ARG A 44 -5.37 -9.55 0.52
C ARG A 44 -4.28 -8.63 -0.01
N PHE A 45 -3.38 -8.21 0.86
CA PHE A 45 -2.17 -7.47 0.50
C PHE A 45 -0.97 -8.39 0.64
N GLU A 46 0.00 -8.21 -0.26
CA GLU A 46 1.28 -8.90 -0.18
C GLU A 46 2.14 -8.28 0.93
N ILE A 47 2.78 -9.12 1.74
CA ILE A 47 3.71 -8.65 2.78
C ILE A 47 4.90 -7.97 2.08
N GLY A 48 5.27 -6.78 2.57
CA GLY A 48 6.30 -5.94 1.98
C GLY A 48 5.80 -5.03 0.86
N ALA A 49 4.54 -5.13 0.44
CA ALA A 49 3.98 -4.20 -0.53
C ALA A 49 3.85 -2.79 0.04
N GLU A 50 4.18 -1.78 -0.77
CA GLU A 50 3.95 -0.38 -0.44
C GLU A 50 2.48 -0.02 -0.69
N VAL A 51 1.85 0.59 0.33
CA VAL A 51 0.47 1.05 0.29
C VAL A 51 0.45 2.54 0.54
N GLN A 52 -0.18 3.27 -0.38
CA GLN A 52 -0.50 4.67 -0.19
C GLN A 52 -1.95 4.80 0.28
N MET A 53 -2.17 5.58 1.33
CA MET A 53 -3.48 5.76 1.94
C MET A 53 -3.79 7.22 2.20
N ARG A 54 -5.09 7.52 2.22
CA ARG A 54 -5.60 8.85 2.53
C ARG A 54 -6.47 8.76 3.78
N ILE A 55 -6.06 9.47 4.82
CA ILE A 55 -6.70 9.42 6.15
C ILE A 55 -7.13 10.82 6.58
N LYS A 56 -8.24 10.92 7.29
CA LYS A 56 -8.68 12.22 7.84
C LYS A 56 -7.66 12.69 8.85
N ARG A 57 -7.28 13.97 8.77
CA ARG A 57 -6.31 14.57 9.70
C ARG A 57 -6.74 14.40 11.16
N SER A 58 -8.05 14.48 11.44
CA SER A 58 -8.61 14.32 12.78
C SER A 58 -8.49 12.91 13.37
N ALA A 59 -8.18 11.90 12.55
CA ALA A 59 -8.00 10.51 13.00
C ALA A 59 -6.54 10.18 13.32
N LEU A 60 -5.59 11.08 13.03
CA LEU A 60 -4.18 10.86 13.25
C LEU A 60 -3.77 11.27 14.68
N PRO A 61 -2.91 10.47 15.33
CA PRO A 61 -2.30 10.88 16.59
C PRO A 61 -1.33 12.07 16.37
N PRO A 62 -1.09 12.89 17.42
CA PRO A 62 -0.27 14.10 17.31
C PRO A 62 1.13 13.87 16.70
N GLU A 63 1.75 12.74 17.00
CA GLU A 63 3.07 12.35 16.52
C GLU A 63 3.08 12.21 14.99
N MET A 64 2.02 11.61 14.43
CA MET A 64 1.86 11.48 12.98
C MET A 64 1.45 12.80 12.31
N LEU A 65 0.74 13.67 13.04
CA LEU A 65 0.36 14.99 12.55
C LEU A 65 1.53 15.94 12.40
N ALA A 66 2.55 15.81 13.24
CA ALA A 66 3.80 16.57 13.12
C ALA A 66 4.55 16.23 11.82
N MET A 67 4.44 14.97 11.37
CA MET A 67 5.04 14.50 10.11
C MET A 67 4.20 14.84 8.89
N ALA A 68 2.88 14.98 9.07
CA ALA A 68 1.97 15.37 8.01
C ALA A 68 2.18 16.84 7.64
N GLY A 69 2.64 17.08 6.41
CA GLY A 69 2.70 18.42 5.80
C GLY A 69 1.33 19.10 5.71
N ALA A 70 1.25 20.18 4.91
CA ALA A 70 0.08 21.05 4.61
C ALA A 70 -1.24 20.82 5.38
N LYS A 71 -1.86 21.91 5.87
CA LYS A 71 -3.14 21.95 6.62
C LYS A 71 -4.39 21.53 5.81
N SER A 72 -4.35 20.39 5.13
CA SER A 72 -5.47 19.76 4.45
C SER A 72 -6.31 18.93 5.43
N LYS A 73 -7.62 18.82 5.16
CA LYS A 73 -8.55 17.91 5.87
C LYS A 73 -8.10 16.44 5.78
N TRP A 74 -7.36 16.10 4.73
CA TRP A 74 -6.88 14.75 4.48
C TRP A 74 -5.37 14.72 4.36
N VAL A 75 -4.76 13.71 4.97
CA VAL A 75 -3.33 13.44 4.93
C VAL A 75 -3.07 12.22 4.06
N MET A 76 -2.07 12.31 3.19
CA MET A 76 -1.56 11.18 2.43
C MET A 76 -0.43 10.53 3.22
N LEU A 77 -0.56 9.24 3.53
CA LEU A 77 0.47 8.45 4.17
C LEU A 77 0.93 7.34 3.22
N ARG A 78 2.16 6.88 3.43
CA ARG A 78 2.73 5.69 2.79
C ARG A 78 3.16 4.72 3.87
N GLY A 79 3.06 3.44 3.59
CA GLY A 79 3.51 2.42 4.53
C GLY A 79 3.72 1.08 3.86
N LEU A 80 4.37 0.18 4.58
CA LEU A 80 4.66 -1.18 4.15
C LEU A 80 3.76 -2.16 4.87
N VAL A 81 3.24 -3.14 4.15
CA VAL A 81 2.45 -4.23 4.73
C VAL A 81 3.35 -5.15 5.53
N VAL A 82 3.16 -5.21 6.84
CA VAL A 82 3.96 -6.08 7.74
C VAL A 82 3.22 -7.36 8.13
N ALA A 83 1.87 -7.32 8.14
CA ALA A 83 1.04 -8.49 8.38
C ALA A 83 -0.28 -8.39 7.62
N CYS A 84 -0.79 -9.54 7.18
CA CYS A 84 -2.09 -9.63 6.50
C CYS A 84 -2.84 -10.94 6.85
N PRO A 85 -3.10 -11.25 8.14
CA PRO A 85 -3.82 -12.46 8.51
C PRO A 85 -5.29 -12.42 8.03
N PRO A 86 -5.85 -13.57 7.63
CA PRO A 86 -7.29 -13.67 7.40
C PRO A 86 -8.04 -13.50 8.73
N ARG A 87 -9.12 -12.71 8.71
CA ARG A 87 -9.96 -12.44 9.88
C ARG A 87 -11.43 -12.49 9.51
N ARG A 88 -12.18 -13.29 10.26
CA ARG A 88 -13.65 -13.28 10.23
C ARG A 88 -14.16 -12.32 11.29
N ARG A 89 -15.02 -11.40 10.89
CA ARG A 89 -15.66 -10.44 11.81
C ARG A 89 -16.87 -11.06 12.49
N THR A 90 -17.34 -10.42 13.55
CA THR A 90 -18.53 -10.83 14.32
C THR A 90 -19.81 -10.79 13.49
N ASP A 91 -19.86 -9.94 12.47
CA ASP A 91 -20.94 -9.88 11.46
C ASP A 91 -20.91 -11.06 10.46
N GLY A 92 -19.94 -11.97 10.59
CA GLY A 92 -19.76 -13.13 9.74
C GLY A 92 -18.97 -12.86 8.46
N SER A 93 -18.64 -11.60 8.16
CA SER A 93 -17.87 -11.22 6.98
C SER A 93 -16.42 -11.74 7.05
N HIS A 94 -15.91 -12.18 5.90
CA HIS A 94 -14.54 -12.68 5.77
C HIS A 94 -13.67 -11.67 5.03
N GLY A 95 -12.47 -11.43 5.55
CA GLY A 95 -11.49 -10.57 4.93
C GLY A 95 -10.13 -10.71 5.59
N PHE A 96 -9.34 -9.64 5.54
CA PHE A 96 -7.99 -9.61 6.04
C PHE A 96 -7.81 -8.40 6.95
N GLU A 97 -7.14 -8.63 8.05
CA GLU A 97 -6.61 -7.55 8.87
C GLU A 97 -5.25 -7.16 8.32
N VAL A 98 -5.09 -5.92 7.88
CA VAL A 98 -3.88 -5.43 7.24
C VAL A 98 -3.17 -4.51 8.22
N SER A 99 -1.98 -4.92 8.64
CA SER A 99 -1.09 -4.11 9.48
C SER A 99 -0.07 -3.40 8.60
N LEU A 100 0.00 -2.09 8.72
CA LEU A 100 0.95 -1.25 8.00
C LEU A 100 1.92 -0.57 8.97
N LEU A 101 3.20 -0.59 8.60
CA LEU A 101 4.20 0.30 9.17
C LEU A 101 4.27 1.57 8.31
N VAL A 102 4.02 2.73 8.91
CA VAL A 102 4.00 4.02 8.20
C VAL A 102 5.43 4.51 8.00
N ASP A 103 5.75 4.89 6.77
CA ASP A 103 7.02 5.53 6.43
C ASP A 103 7.03 6.97 6.97
N GLN A 104 7.93 7.21 7.91
CA GLN A 104 8.09 8.50 8.60
C GLN A 104 9.07 9.44 7.88
N SER A 105 9.61 9.03 6.73
CA SER A 105 10.59 9.86 6.01
C SER A 105 9.92 11.14 5.49
N SER A 106 10.25 12.26 6.14
CA SER A 106 9.81 13.59 5.75
C SER A 106 10.42 13.96 4.39
N GLY A 107 9.69 13.72 3.31
CA GLY A 107 9.86 14.44 2.05
C GLY A 107 11.09 14.12 1.19
N SER A 108 11.78 12.99 1.38
CA SER A 108 12.78 12.53 0.42
C SER A 108 12.24 11.37 -0.39
N ARG A 109 12.09 11.59 -1.70
CA ARG A 109 11.83 10.53 -2.67
C ARG A 109 13.00 9.54 -2.61
N LEU A 110 12.87 8.47 -1.83
CA LEU A 110 13.47 7.20 -2.23
C LEU A 110 12.64 6.72 -3.42
N GLN A 111 12.98 7.26 -4.59
CA GLN A 111 12.83 6.52 -5.83
C GLN A 111 13.49 5.18 -5.51
N SER A 112 12.71 4.11 -5.43
CA SER A 112 13.29 2.78 -5.56
C SER A 112 14.24 2.87 -6.76
N PRO A 113 15.53 2.54 -6.63
CA PRO A 113 16.35 2.47 -7.81
C PRO A 113 15.64 1.45 -8.68
N LYS A 114 15.06 1.92 -9.80
CA LYS A 114 14.74 1.04 -10.91
C LYS A 114 16.07 0.46 -11.28
N VAL A 115 16.39 -0.69 -10.68
CA VAL A 115 17.40 -1.59 -11.18
C VAL A 115 16.81 -2.03 -12.51
N HIS A 116 17.01 -1.21 -13.53
CA HIS A 116 17.09 -1.67 -14.89
C HIS A 116 18.28 -2.62 -14.88
N SER A 117 18.01 -3.86 -14.47
CA SER A 117 18.84 -4.99 -14.81
C SER A 117 18.71 -5.10 -16.32
N LYS A 118 19.49 -4.28 -17.03
CA LYS A 118 20.00 -4.66 -18.33
C LYS A 118 20.99 -5.79 -18.04
N MET A 119 20.49 -6.96 -17.64
CA MET A 119 21.13 -8.21 -17.99
C MET A 119 21.12 -8.22 -19.51
N LYS A 120 22.16 -7.61 -20.10
CA LYS A 120 22.66 -8.05 -21.39
C LYS A 120 23.01 -9.51 -21.15
N TRP A 121 22.07 -10.38 -21.48
CA TRP A 121 22.33 -11.80 -21.64
C TRP A 121 23.63 -11.90 -22.43
N PHE A 122 24.69 -12.35 -21.76
CA PHE A 122 25.84 -12.91 -22.42
C PHE A 122 25.27 -14.07 -23.23
N THR A 123 25.01 -13.82 -24.50
CA THR A 123 24.88 -14.88 -25.48
C THR A 123 26.30 -15.34 -25.74
N PRO A 124 26.73 -16.54 -25.29
CA PRO A 124 27.95 -17.07 -25.84
C PRO A 124 27.64 -17.30 -27.32
N ARG A 125 28.33 -16.57 -28.20
CA ARG A 125 28.37 -16.91 -29.62
C ARG A 125 29.15 -18.22 -29.71
N TRP A 126 28.46 -19.34 -29.70
CA TRP A 126 29.03 -20.62 -30.11
C TRP A 126 29.23 -20.58 -31.63
N ARG A 127 30.32 -19.93 -32.07
CA ARG A 127 30.87 -20.13 -33.40
C ARG A 127 31.96 -21.18 -33.31
N GLY A 128 31.68 -22.34 -33.89
CA GLY A 128 32.69 -23.23 -34.46
C GLY A 128 33.62 -23.90 -33.46
N LEU A 129 33.12 -24.93 -32.77
CA LEU A 129 33.99 -26.02 -32.34
C LEU A 129 33.84 -27.17 -33.34
N ARG A 130 34.92 -27.33 -34.10
CA ARG A 130 35.17 -28.37 -35.10
C ARG A 130 34.84 -29.74 -34.53
N ARG A 131 34.16 -30.57 -35.33
CA ARG A 131 34.20 -32.02 -35.16
C ARG A 131 35.66 -32.45 -35.30
N PHE A 132 36.24 -32.99 -34.23
CA PHE A 132 37.40 -33.86 -34.34
C PHE A 132 36.87 -35.29 -34.21
N GLY A 133 36.81 -35.99 -35.35
CA GLY A 133 36.80 -37.45 -35.35
C GLY A 133 38.21 -38.00 -35.18
N LEU A 134 38.27 -39.33 -35.02
CA LEU A 134 39.42 -40.25 -34.90
C LEU A 134 39.72 -40.68 -33.45
N ASN A 135 39.01 -41.70 -32.96
CA ASN A 135 39.35 -43.11 -33.16
C ASN A 135 38.12 -43.99 -32.92
#